data_AF-A0A673KMA7-F1
#
_entry.id   AF-A0A673KMA7-F1
#
_cell.length_a   1.000
_cell.length_b   1.000
_cell.length_c   1.000
_cell.angle_alpha   90.00
_cell.angle_beta   90.00
_cell.angle_gamma   90.00
#
_symmetry.space_group_name_H-M   'P 1'
#
loop_
_entity.id
_entity.type
_entity.pdbx_description
1 polymer ?
#
loop_
_entity_poly.entity_id
_entity_poly.type
_entity_poly.pdbx_seq_one_letter_code
_entity_poly.pdbx_strand_id
1 'polypeptide(L)'
;MGYDGIDYNIVFPEALTSEKHWRGSKEPVVILLGWAGSRDKHLAKYSSIYNEQGCVTLRYTAPLKTVFISESLGYKELRSTSQKLLELLFDYEVENNPIFFHVFSNGGFMLYRYIVELLHSHNQFSTLCVVGTVVDSAPGSQNVIGALRALKTTLGPKINVLLQYFLLALFAVAIFLLRIVLYPVTKYFHKNHYDAMMEHPAPWPQMYLYSRADRVIRYRDVEKMVKVLREKGLTVESFDFITPAHVSLYRDCPEDYSSRCRTFVTRCMSSSEETMTKKRLQVQH
;
A
#
# COMPACT_ATOMS: atom_id res chain seq x y z
N MET A 1 -8.72 -18.21 14.56
CA MET A 1 -7.58 -19.14 14.47
C MET A 1 -6.50 -18.42 13.68
N GLY A 2 -5.31 -18.23 14.26
CA GLY A 2 -4.23 -17.50 13.59
C GLY A 2 -3.65 -18.35 12.46
N TYR A 3 -3.66 -17.82 11.23
CA TYR A 3 -2.99 -18.43 10.10
C TYR A 3 -1.49 -18.54 10.38
N ASP A 4 -0.91 -19.72 10.20
CA ASP A 4 0.51 -19.96 10.43
C ASP A 4 1.38 -19.02 9.56
N GLY A 5 1.95 -18.02 10.23
CA GLY A 5 3.14 -17.30 9.77
C GLY A 5 2.99 -15.82 9.41
N ILE A 6 1.83 -15.17 9.57
CA ILE A 6 1.72 -13.71 9.41
C ILE A 6 0.94 -13.06 10.57
N ASP A 7 1.51 -12.01 11.16
CA ASP A 7 0.88 -11.21 12.24
C ASP A 7 0.04 -10.08 11.62
N TYR A 8 -1.28 -10.23 11.65
CA TYR A 8 -2.25 -9.29 11.09
C TYR A 8 -3.34 -8.97 12.13
N ASN A 9 -4.05 -7.87 11.91
CA ASN A 9 -5.19 -7.50 12.74
C ASN A 9 -6.41 -7.19 11.86
N ILE A 10 -7.53 -7.86 12.10
CA ILE A 10 -8.80 -7.61 11.44
C ILE A 10 -9.81 -7.04 12.44
N VAL A 11 -10.55 -6.02 12.02
CA VAL A 11 -11.61 -5.38 12.81
C VAL A 11 -12.87 -5.32 11.97
N PHE A 12 -13.94 -5.90 12.49
CA PHE A 12 -15.29 -5.76 11.93
C PHE A 12 -15.99 -4.56 12.58
N PRO A 13 -16.68 -3.72 11.78
CA PRO A 13 -17.40 -2.57 12.29
C PRO A 13 -18.66 -3.01 13.06
N GLU A 14 -19.20 -2.11 13.87
CA GLU A 14 -20.52 -2.34 14.47
C GLU A 14 -21.60 -2.41 13.38
N ALA A 15 -22.51 -3.39 13.49
CA ALA A 15 -23.54 -3.64 12.50
C ALA A 15 -24.39 -2.39 12.18
N LEU A 16 -24.76 -1.62 13.20
CA LEU A 16 -25.53 -0.37 13.04
C LEU A 16 -24.75 0.69 12.25
N THR A 17 -23.43 0.74 12.41
CA THR A 17 -22.56 1.69 11.70
C THR A 17 -22.38 1.27 10.25
N SER A 18 -22.23 -0.03 9.98
CA SER A 18 -22.20 -0.58 8.63
C SER A 18 -23.52 -0.30 7.90
N GLU A 19 -24.65 -0.67 8.49
CA GLU A 19 -25.99 -0.43 7.94
C GLU A 19 -26.26 1.06 7.72
N LYS A 20 -25.75 1.96 8.57
CA LYS A 20 -25.91 3.40 8.36
C LYS A 20 -25.24 3.89 7.07
N HIS A 21 -24.05 3.37 6.74
CA HIS A 21 -23.23 3.88 5.63
C HIS A 21 -23.41 3.09 4.33
N TRP A 22 -23.73 1.79 4.41
CA TRP A 22 -23.72 0.87 3.27
C TRP A 22 -25.07 0.19 3.02
N ARG A 23 -26.20 0.84 3.38
CA ARG A 23 -27.57 0.29 3.28
C ARG A 23 -27.81 -0.53 2.00
N GLY A 24 -28.03 -1.84 2.15
CA GLY A 24 -28.35 -2.74 1.04
C GLY A 24 -27.17 -3.09 0.12
N SER A 25 -25.96 -2.65 0.45
CA SER A 25 -24.69 -3.02 -0.20
C SER A 25 -23.81 -3.77 0.80
N LYS A 26 -22.83 -4.55 0.30
CA LYS A 26 -21.85 -5.20 1.18
C LYS A 26 -20.85 -4.17 1.68
N GLU A 27 -20.54 -4.17 2.97
CA GLU A 27 -19.52 -3.28 3.52
C GLU A 27 -18.14 -3.54 2.90
N PRO A 28 -17.37 -2.49 2.58
CA PRO A 28 -16.06 -2.64 2.00
C PRO A 28 -15.03 -3.15 3.01
N VAL A 29 -14.10 -3.96 2.52
CA VAL A 29 -12.91 -4.41 3.25
C VAL A 29 -11.74 -3.51 2.88
N VAL A 30 -11.26 -2.72 3.84
CA VAL A 30 -10.10 -1.85 3.68
C VAL A 30 -8.85 -2.55 4.19
N ILE A 31 -7.92 -2.84 3.28
CA ILE A 31 -6.64 -3.49 3.60
C ILE A 31 -5.55 -2.42 3.72
N LEU A 32 -5.04 -2.22 4.94
CA LEU A 32 -3.98 -1.28 5.26
C LEU A 32 -2.62 -1.98 5.24
N LEU A 33 -1.76 -1.59 4.30
CA LEU A 33 -0.41 -2.15 4.13
C LEU A 33 0.64 -1.19 4.67
N GLY A 34 1.14 -1.49 5.87
CA GLY A 34 2.04 -0.63 6.62
C GLY A 34 3.43 -0.46 6.02
N TRP A 35 4.12 0.59 6.46
CA TRP A 35 5.49 0.90 6.05
C TRP A 35 6.51 0.04 6.80
N ALA A 36 7.77 0.05 6.35
CA ALA A 36 8.83 -0.69 7.00
C ALA A 36 9.00 -0.26 8.47
N GLY A 37 8.72 -1.16 9.41
CA GLY A 37 8.82 -0.91 10.85
C GLY A 37 7.60 -0.25 11.49
N SER A 38 6.47 -0.11 10.78
CA SER A 38 5.21 0.19 11.47
C SER A 38 4.83 -0.92 12.46
N ARG A 39 4.09 -0.53 13.49
CA ARG A 39 3.42 -1.45 14.41
C ARG A 39 1.93 -1.27 14.22
N ASP A 40 1.14 -2.27 14.61
CA ASP A 40 -0.31 -2.23 14.50
C ASP A 40 -0.92 -0.94 15.10
N LYS A 41 -0.42 -0.49 16.26
CA LYS A 41 -0.85 0.76 16.90
C LYS A 41 -0.71 2.01 16.03
N HIS A 42 0.21 2.01 15.07
CA HIS A 42 0.37 3.12 14.14
C HIS A 42 -0.74 3.07 13.08
N LEU A 43 -1.01 1.87 12.53
CA LEU A 43 -2.06 1.65 11.54
C LEU A 43 -3.47 1.78 12.14
N ALA A 44 -3.64 1.51 13.43
CA ALA A 44 -4.91 1.61 14.17
C ALA A 44 -5.59 2.97 13.98
N LYS A 45 -4.81 4.05 13.97
CA LYS A 45 -5.31 5.41 13.81
C LYS A 45 -5.77 5.71 12.39
N TYR A 46 -5.23 5.01 11.39
CA TYR A 46 -5.64 5.13 10.00
C TYR A 46 -6.84 4.23 9.71
N SER A 47 -6.91 3.04 10.31
CA SER A 47 -8.07 2.16 10.17
C SER A 47 -9.32 2.75 10.81
N SER A 48 -9.18 3.55 11.88
CA SER A 48 -10.34 4.19 12.52
C SER A 48 -11.13 5.08 11.56
N ILE A 49 -10.46 5.76 10.62
CA ILE A 49 -11.09 6.58 9.57
C ILE A 49 -12.14 5.77 8.80
N TYR A 50 -11.84 4.50 8.53
CA TYR A 50 -12.70 3.60 7.77
C TYR A 50 -13.67 2.82 8.67
N ASN A 51 -13.26 2.43 9.88
CA ASN A 51 -14.15 1.79 10.85
C ASN A 51 -15.34 2.71 11.19
N GLU A 52 -15.08 4.02 11.33
CA GLU A 52 -16.13 5.04 11.53
C GLU A 52 -17.10 5.16 10.34
N GLN A 53 -16.69 4.70 9.16
CA GLN A 53 -17.53 4.60 7.96
C GLN A 53 -18.15 3.21 7.81
N GLY A 54 -18.04 2.34 8.81
CA GLY A 54 -18.63 1.00 8.75
C GLY A 54 -17.89 0.03 7.82
N CYS A 55 -16.61 0.27 7.54
CA CYS A 55 -15.78 -0.67 6.76
C CYS A 55 -15.16 -1.74 7.66
N VAL A 56 -14.97 -2.95 7.13
CA VAL A 56 -14.06 -3.94 7.72
C VAL A 56 -12.63 -3.47 7.47
N THR A 57 -11.74 -3.55 8.46
CA THR A 57 -10.33 -3.19 8.26
C THR A 57 -9.39 -4.35 8.54
N LEU A 58 -8.52 -4.64 7.59
CA LEU A 58 -7.42 -5.61 7.72
C LEU A 58 -6.10 -4.86 7.70
N ARG A 59 -5.34 -4.92 8.80
CA ARG A 59 -4.07 -4.23 8.96
C ARG A 59 -2.93 -5.24 8.93
N TYR A 60 -1.93 -4.96 8.11
CA TYR A 60 -0.74 -5.79 8.01
C TYR A 60 0.52 -4.96 7.80
N THR A 61 1.62 -5.35 8.46
CA THR A 61 2.95 -4.79 8.21
C THR A 61 3.92 -5.93 7.88
N ALA A 62 4.54 -5.88 6.70
CA ALA A 62 5.55 -6.87 6.33
C ALA A 62 6.81 -6.76 7.21
N PRO A 63 7.44 -7.88 7.61
CA PRO A 63 8.70 -7.86 8.34
C PRO A 63 9.80 -7.12 7.56
N LEU A 64 10.62 -6.31 8.25
CA LEU A 64 11.68 -5.52 7.61
C LEU A 64 12.61 -6.38 6.76
N LYS A 65 13.00 -7.56 7.26
CA LYS A 65 13.91 -8.47 6.55
C LYS A 65 13.37 -8.80 5.16
N THR A 66 12.09 -9.13 5.07
CA THR A 66 11.40 -9.47 3.82
C THR A 66 11.31 -8.25 2.89
N VAL A 67 10.98 -7.06 3.39
CA VAL A 67 10.93 -5.83 2.57
C VAL A 67 12.29 -5.47 1.97
N PHE A 68 13.37 -5.50 2.76
CA PHE A 68 14.69 -5.09 2.29
C PHE A 68 15.41 -6.15 1.43
N ILE A 69 15.21 -7.43 1.71
CA ILE A 69 15.91 -8.53 1.04
C ILE A 69 15.16 -8.98 -0.22
N SER A 70 13.82 -9.12 -0.15
CA SER A 70 13.05 -9.70 -1.26
C SER A 70 12.95 -8.80 -2.47
N GLU A 71 12.78 -7.50 -2.29
CA GLU A 71 12.68 -6.57 -3.44
C GLU A 71 14.05 -6.35 -4.12
N SER A 72 15.12 -6.51 -3.35
CA SER A 72 16.50 -6.35 -3.77
C SER A 72 17.05 -7.55 -4.55
N LEU A 73 16.64 -8.76 -4.17
CA LEU A 73 17.19 -10.03 -4.67
C LEU A 73 16.15 -10.92 -5.36
N GLY A 74 14.90 -10.45 -5.49
CA GLY A 74 13.82 -11.16 -6.18
C GLY A 74 13.26 -12.37 -5.43
N TYR A 75 13.46 -12.46 -4.11
CA TYR A 75 12.94 -13.58 -3.32
C TYR A 75 11.39 -13.57 -3.28
N LYS A 76 10.81 -14.78 -3.31
CA LYS A 76 9.36 -15.01 -3.41
C LYS A 76 8.59 -14.76 -2.10
N GLU A 77 9.25 -14.36 -1.01
CA GLU A 77 8.60 -14.19 0.30
C GLU A 77 7.45 -13.18 0.25
N LEU A 78 7.67 -11.97 -0.28
CA LEU A 78 6.60 -10.96 -0.39
C LEU A 78 5.43 -11.44 -1.25
N ARG A 79 5.68 -12.26 -2.28
CA ARG A 79 4.63 -12.87 -3.10
C ARG A 79 3.84 -13.91 -2.30
N SER A 80 4.51 -14.77 -1.53
CA SER A 80 3.84 -15.74 -0.65
C SER A 80 3.04 -15.03 0.45
N THR A 81 3.57 -13.98 1.05
CA THR A 81 2.85 -13.14 2.01
C THR A 81 1.61 -12.48 1.36
N SER A 82 1.74 -11.97 0.13
CA SER A 82 0.63 -11.37 -0.61
C SER A 82 -0.48 -12.40 -0.87
N GLN A 83 -0.10 -13.62 -1.25
CA GLN A 83 -1.04 -14.71 -1.44
C GLN A 83 -1.77 -15.04 -0.13
N LYS A 84 -1.05 -15.21 0.99
CA LYS A 84 -1.67 -15.46 2.31
C LYS A 84 -2.63 -14.36 2.72
N LEU A 85 -2.31 -13.09 2.45
CA LEU A 85 -3.21 -11.97 2.76
C LEU A 85 -4.50 -11.98 1.93
N LEU A 86 -4.42 -12.41 0.67
CA LEU A 86 -5.60 -12.55 -0.18
C LEU A 86 -6.43 -13.77 0.23
N GLU A 87 -5.79 -14.86 0.68
CA GLU A 87 -6.47 -16.06 1.23
C GLU A 87 -7.33 -15.71 2.44
N LEU A 88 -6.88 -14.78 3.31
CA LEU A 88 -7.68 -14.31 4.46
C LEU A 88 -9.06 -13.78 4.05
N LEU A 89 -9.22 -13.22 2.86
CA LEU A 89 -10.53 -12.73 2.42
C LEU A 89 -11.54 -13.87 2.27
N PHE A 90 -11.09 -15.04 1.85
CA PHE A 90 -11.92 -16.25 1.76
C PHE A 90 -12.14 -16.87 3.13
N ASP A 91 -11.11 -16.87 3.99
CA ASP A 91 -11.22 -17.45 5.34
C ASP A 91 -12.21 -16.71 6.23
N TYR A 92 -12.32 -15.39 6.05
CA TYR A 92 -13.29 -14.55 6.74
C TYR A 92 -14.60 -14.36 5.97
N GLU A 93 -14.78 -15.06 4.83
CA GLU A 93 -15.99 -15.03 4.00
C GLU A 93 -16.37 -13.61 3.49
N VAL A 94 -15.34 -12.79 3.23
CA VAL A 94 -15.47 -11.40 2.72
C VAL A 94 -14.90 -11.24 1.30
N GLU A 95 -14.61 -12.33 0.58
CA GLU A 95 -14.08 -12.32 -0.78
C GLU A 95 -15.04 -11.68 -1.80
N ASN A 96 -16.33 -11.69 -1.49
CA ASN A 96 -17.39 -11.09 -2.28
C ASN A 96 -17.67 -9.64 -1.91
N ASN A 97 -16.97 -9.08 -0.92
CA ASN A 97 -17.11 -7.69 -0.51
C ASN A 97 -16.23 -6.79 -1.40
N PRO A 98 -16.59 -5.51 -1.58
CA PRO A 98 -15.72 -4.54 -2.23
C PRO A 98 -14.41 -4.38 -1.47
N ILE A 99 -13.28 -4.48 -2.16
CA ILE A 99 -11.94 -4.39 -1.56
C ILE A 99 -11.32 -3.05 -1.88
N PHE A 100 -10.74 -2.42 -0.86
CA PHE A 100 -10.05 -1.14 -1.00
C PHE A 100 -8.70 -1.21 -0.31
N PHE A 101 -7.65 -0.67 -0.93
CA PHE A 101 -6.32 -0.67 -0.34
C PHE A 101 -5.92 0.70 0.20
N HIS A 102 -5.19 0.71 1.30
CA HIS A 102 -4.49 1.88 1.80
C HIS A 102 -3.02 1.52 2.04
N VAL A 103 -2.14 2.04 1.20
CA VAL A 103 -0.77 1.57 1.05
C VAL A 103 0.19 2.65 1.53
N PHE A 104 1.06 2.32 2.49
CA PHE A 104 1.97 3.29 3.10
C PHE A 104 3.43 3.05 2.71
N SER A 105 4.09 4.10 2.25
CA SER A 105 5.51 4.12 1.91
C SER A 105 5.90 3.01 0.90
N ASN A 106 7.19 2.90 0.60
CA ASN A 106 7.68 1.82 -0.25
C ASN A 106 7.50 0.44 0.40
N GLY A 107 7.50 0.35 1.73
CA GLY A 107 7.30 -0.92 2.44
C GLY A 107 5.97 -1.59 2.10
N GLY A 108 4.87 -0.84 2.22
CA GLY A 108 3.55 -1.33 1.82
C GLY A 108 3.43 -1.48 0.31
N PHE A 109 4.01 -0.54 -0.46
CA PHE A 109 3.90 -0.55 -1.93
C PHE A 109 4.62 -1.74 -2.58
N MET A 110 5.71 -2.21 -2.00
CA MET A 110 6.39 -3.43 -2.43
C MET A 110 5.52 -4.67 -2.29
N LEU A 111 4.77 -4.78 -1.19
CA LEU A 111 3.82 -5.88 -1.00
C LEU A 111 2.63 -5.73 -1.94
N TYR A 112 2.10 -4.51 -2.04
CA TYR A 112 0.98 -4.17 -2.93
C TYR A 112 1.27 -4.54 -4.39
N ARG A 113 2.50 -4.36 -4.89
CA ARG A 113 2.86 -4.78 -6.25
C ARG A 113 2.51 -6.24 -6.53
N TYR A 114 2.81 -7.13 -5.57
CA TYR A 114 2.60 -8.57 -5.75
C TYR A 114 1.14 -8.94 -5.56
N ILE A 115 0.42 -8.20 -4.71
CA ILE A 115 -1.04 -8.31 -4.62
C ILE A 115 -1.66 -7.99 -5.99
N VAL A 116 -1.27 -6.88 -6.62
CA VAL A 116 -1.74 -6.52 -7.97
C VAL A 116 -1.37 -7.59 -9.01
N GLU A 117 -0.13 -8.09 -8.97
CA GLU A 117 0.33 -9.18 -9.84
C GLU A 117 -0.55 -10.45 -9.68
N LEU A 118 -0.85 -10.83 -8.44
CA LEU A 118 -1.68 -12.00 -8.12
C LEU A 118 -3.15 -11.79 -8.54
N LEU A 119 -3.71 -10.60 -8.32
CA LEU A 119 -5.07 -10.26 -8.73
C LEU A 119 -5.25 -10.34 -10.26
N HIS A 120 -4.19 -10.08 -11.03
CA HIS A 120 -4.21 -10.23 -12.49
C HIS A 120 -3.94 -11.65 -12.98
N SER A 121 -3.04 -12.40 -12.33
CA SER A 121 -2.50 -13.66 -12.88
C SER A 121 -3.06 -14.93 -12.23
N HIS A 122 -3.65 -14.83 -11.04
CA HIS A 122 -4.08 -16.00 -10.27
C HIS A 122 -5.60 -16.17 -10.34
N ASN A 123 -6.07 -17.28 -10.92
CA ASN A 123 -7.49 -17.54 -11.17
C ASN A 123 -8.37 -17.35 -9.93
N GLN A 124 -7.94 -17.85 -8.76
CA GLN A 124 -8.71 -17.70 -7.51
C GLN A 124 -8.91 -16.24 -7.10
N PHE A 125 -7.94 -15.37 -7.34
CA PHE A 125 -7.98 -13.98 -6.88
C PHE A 125 -8.54 -13.02 -7.93
N SER A 126 -8.59 -13.45 -9.20
CA SER A 126 -9.13 -12.65 -10.31
C SER A 126 -10.62 -12.29 -10.17
N THR A 127 -11.35 -12.97 -9.29
CA THR A 127 -12.76 -12.71 -8.98
C THR A 127 -12.97 -11.62 -7.93
N LEU A 128 -11.91 -11.25 -7.19
CA LEU A 128 -11.98 -10.26 -6.12
C LEU A 128 -12.28 -8.85 -6.69
N CYS A 129 -13.27 -8.18 -6.10
CA CYS A 129 -13.70 -6.85 -6.58
C CYS A 129 -12.92 -5.73 -5.88
N VAL A 130 -11.77 -5.33 -6.46
CA VAL A 130 -11.03 -4.17 -5.95
C VAL A 130 -11.58 -2.87 -6.53
N VAL A 131 -12.06 -1.98 -5.66
CA VAL A 131 -12.74 -0.74 -6.05
C VAL A 131 -11.84 0.49 -6.05
N GLY A 132 -10.71 0.45 -5.33
CA GLY A 132 -9.80 1.60 -5.30
C GLY A 132 -8.58 1.43 -4.40
N THR A 133 -7.66 2.40 -4.47
CA THR A 133 -6.46 2.42 -3.62
C THR A 133 -5.99 3.82 -3.27
N VAL A 134 -5.73 4.05 -1.99
CA VAL A 134 -4.96 5.21 -1.51
C VAL A 134 -3.51 4.81 -1.33
N VAL A 135 -2.60 5.65 -1.83
CA VAL A 135 -1.17 5.50 -1.66
C VAL A 135 -0.65 6.71 -0.88
N ASP A 136 -0.14 6.48 0.34
CA ASP A 136 0.45 7.51 1.21
C ASP A 136 1.98 7.44 1.14
N SER A 137 2.59 8.56 0.74
CA SER A 137 4.04 8.76 0.75
C SER A 137 4.79 7.71 -0.06
N ALA A 138 4.25 7.32 -1.22
CA ALA A 138 4.81 6.31 -2.13
C ALA A 138 4.30 6.51 -3.58
N PRO A 139 4.92 5.90 -4.59
CA PRO A 139 6.18 5.14 -4.55
C PRO A 139 7.39 6.02 -4.82
N GLY A 140 8.55 5.59 -4.32
CA GLY A 140 9.85 6.18 -4.61
C GLY A 140 10.69 5.24 -5.46
N SER A 141 11.30 5.76 -6.52
CA SER A 141 12.02 4.97 -7.53
C SER A 141 13.34 4.44 -7.01
N GLN A 142 14.12 5.28 -6.32
CA GLN A 142 15.34 4.91 -5.61
C GLN A 142 15.64 5.97 -4.55
N ASN A 143 15.53 5.63 -3.28
CA ASN A 143 16.00 6.52 -2.23
C ASN A 143 17.00 5.85 -1.29
N VAL A 144 18.22 5.66 -1.79
CA VAL A 144 19.39 5.27 -0.98
C VAL A 144 19.53 6.19 0.25
N ILE A 145 19.31 7.50 0.05
CA ILE A 145 19.41 8.51 1.11
C ILE A 145 18.24 8.38 2.11
N GLY A 146 17.03 8.06 1.61
CA GLY A 146 15.84 7.79 2.42
C GLY A 146 15.99 6.52 3.26
N ALA A 147 16.51 5.45 2.67
CA ALA A 147 16.82 4.20 3.35
C ALA A 147 17.90 4.41 4.43
N LEU A 148 18.96 5.18 4.13
CA LEU A 148 19.98 5.56 5.12
C LEU A 148 19.39 6.38 6.27
N ARG A 149 18.49 7.33 5.97
CA ARG A 149 17.78 8.11 7.00
C ARG A 149 16.88 7.22 7.85
N ALA A 150 16.07 6.36 7.25
CA ALA A 150 15.19 5.43 7.95
C ALA A 150 15.95 4.43 8.84
N LEU A 151 17.10 3.94 8.37
CA LEU A 151 18.01 3.11 9.18
C LEU A 151 18.58 3.92 10.34
N LYS A 152 19.02 5.17 10.11
CA LYS A 152 19.50 6.06 11.18
C LYS A 152 18.43 6.28 12.25
N THR A 153 17.15 6.45 11.87
CA THR A 153 16.04 6.56 12.82
C THR A 153 15.80 5.26 13.60
N THR A 154 15.91 4.11 12.92
CA THR A 154 15.74 2.77 13.53
C THR A 154 16.85 2.44 14.52
N LEU A 155 18.10 2.79 14.21
CA LEU A 155 19.27 2.58 15.07
C LEU A 155 19.19 3.41 16.38
N GLY A 156 18.48 4.53 16.37
CA GLY A 156 18.27 5.38 17.54
C GLY A 156 19.55 6.04 18.07
N PRO A 157 19.44 6.94 19.06
CA PRO A 157 20.58 7.69 19.61
C PRO A 157 21.40 6.89 20.65
N LYS A 158 20.98 5.66 20.99
CA LYS A 158 21.58 4.86 22.07
C LYS A 158 22.78 4.01 21.64
N ILE A 159 23.11 4.00 20.34
CA ILE A 159 24.23 3.23 19.80
C ILE A 159 25.49 4.11 19.79
N ASN A 160 26.65 3.53 20.11
CA ASN A 160 27.93 4.22 20.01
C ASN A 160 28.08 4.87 18.62
N VAL A 161 28.40 6.17 18.61
CA VAL A 161 28.50 6.99 17.39
C VAL A 161 29.42 6.36 16.34
N LEU A 162 30.55 5.77 16.74
CA LEU A 162 31.47 5.09 15.81
C LEU A 162 30.84 3.84 15.17
N LEU A 163 30.16 3.02 15.98
CA LEU A 163 29.46 1.83 15.49
C LEU A 163 28.27 2.24 14.59
N GLN A 164 27.57 3.31 14.93
CA GLN A 164 26.48 3.85 14.13
C GLN A 164 26.96 4.29 12.75
N TYR A 165 28.07 5.05 12.66
CA TYR A 165 28.65 5.45 11.38
C TYR A 165 29.21 4.25 10.59
N PHE A 166 29.83 3.28 11.26
CA PHE A 166 30.30 2.04 10.61
C PHE A 166 29.14 1.25 9.98
N LEU A 167 28.05 1.04 10.73
CA LEU A 167 26.86 0.35 10.23
C LEU A 167 26.18 1.11 9.09
N LEU A 168 26.12 2.45 9.18
CA LEU A 168 25.60 3.30 8.09
C LEU A 168 26.46 3.22 6.84
N ALA A 169 27.79 3.19 6.98
CA ALA A 169 28.72 3.05 5.85
C ALA A 169 28.60 1.66 5.20
N LEU A 170 28.55 0.59 5.99
CA LEU A 170 28.36 -0.77 5.50
C LEU A 170 27.02 -0.92 4.78
N PHE A 171 25.95 -0.32 5.33
CA PHE A 171 24.64 -0.28 4.68
C PHE A 171 24.64 0.55 3.39
N ALA A 172 25.35 1.69 3.35
CA ALA A 172 25.49 2.50 2.14
C ALA A 172 26.22 1.74 1.03
N VAL A 173 27.31 1.03 1.37
CA VAL A 173 28.05 0.16 0.44
C VAL A 173 27.18 -0.98 -0.05
N ALA A 174 26.44 -1.64 0.85
CA ALA A 174 25.51 -2.71 0.49
C ALA A 174 24.41 -2.22 -0.46
N ILE A 175 23.80 -1.05 -0.19
CA ILE A 175 22.81 -0.46 -1.10
C ILE A 175 23.44 -0.10 -2.44
N PHE A 176 24.63 0.49 -2.45
CA PHE A 176 25.31 0.86 -3.69
C PHE A 176 25.59 -0.39 -4.55
N LEU A 177 26.16 -1.43 -3.96
CA LEU A 177 26.42 -2.70 -4.65
C LEU A 177 25.11 -3.31 -5.18
N LEU A 178 24.06 -3.33 -4.36
CA LEU A 178 22.84 -4.02 -4.73
C LEU A 178 21.99 -3.23 -5.75
N ARG A 179 21.92 -1.90 -5.64
CA ARG A 179 21.05 -1.06 -6.49
C ARG A 179 21.74 -0.48 -7.72
N ILE A 180 23.04 -0.20 -7.65
CA ILE A 180 23.77 0.44 -8.74
C ILE A 180 24.54 -0.60 -9.56
N VAL A 181 25.16 -1.58 -8.89
CA VAL A 181 25.95 -2.61 -9.58
C VAL A 181 25.09 -3.80 -9.98
N LEU A 182 24.29 -4.35 -9.06
CA LEU A 182 23.56 -5.60 -9.28
C LEU A 182 22.20 -5.39 -9.97
N TYR A 183 21.45 -4.34 -9.61
CA TYR A 183 20.12 -4.10 -10.19
C TYR A 183 20.07 -3.95 -11.72
N PRO A 184 21.01 -3.27 -12.40
CA PRO A 184 21.00 -3.21 -13.87
C PRO A 184 21.07 -4.59 -14.55
N VAL A 185 21.64 -5.59 -13.87
CA VAL A 185 21.74 -6.97 -14.33
C VAL A 185 20.50 -7.77 -13.90
N THR A 186 20.05 -7.61 -12.65
CA THR A 186 18.91 -8.37 -12.13
C THR A 186 17.55 -7.85 -12.61
N LYS A 187 17.42 -6.61 -13.08
CA LYS A 187 16.16 -6.05 -13.59
C LYS A 187 15.55 -6.85 -14.75
N TYR A 188 16.38 -7.56 -15.51
CA TYR A 188 15.94 -8.43 -16.59
C TYR A 188 15.24 -9.70 -16.08
N PHE A 189 15.51 -10.09 -14.83
CA PHE A 189 14.92 -11.24 -14.15
C PHE A 189 13.89 -10.84 -13.08
N HIS A 190 14.03 -9.64 -12.48
CA HIS A 190 13.17 -9.14 -11.43
C HIS A 190 13.01 -7.61 -11.49
N LYS A 191 11.82 -7.13 -11.87
CA LYS A 191 11.50 -5.70 -11.79
C LYS A 191 11.22 -5.31 -10.34
N ASN A 192 11.74 -4.14 -9.94
CA ASN A 192 11.45 -3.58 -8.63
C ASN A 192 9.99 -3.11 -8.58
N HIS A 193 9.51 -2.75 -7.38
CA HIS A 193 8.14 -2.29 -7.18
C HIS A 193 7.74 -1.07 -8.01
N TYR A 194 8.66 -0.13 -8.25
CA TYR A 194 8.38 1.07 -9.02
C TYR A 194 8.22 0.74 -10.50
N ASP A 195 9.17 0.03 -11.10
CA ASP A 195 9.17 -0.30 -12.53
C ASP A 195 8.07 -1.31 -12.88
N ALA A 196 7.79 -2.27 -12.00
CA ALA A 196 6.70 -3.24 -12.19
C ALA A 196 5.33 -2.54 -12.23
N MET A 197 5.10 -1.58 -11.33
CA MET A 197 3.82 -0.83 -11.28
C MET A 197 3.71 0.22 -12.39
N MET A 198 4.82 0.71 -12.94
CA MET A 198 4.80 1.53 -14.16
C MET A 198 4.35 0.73 -15.38
N GLU A 199 4.80 -0.52 -15.49
CA GLU A 199 4.50 -1.38 -16.63
C GLU A 199 3.09 -1.98 -16.53
N HIS A 200 2.79 -2.63 -15.41
CA HIS A 200 1.55 -3.35 -15.13
C HIS A 200 0.86 -2.76 -13.90
N PRO A 201 0.28 -1.55 -14.02
CA PRO A 201 -0.38 -0.88 -12.92
C PRO A 201 -1.68 -1.56 -12.49
N ALA A 202 -2.14 -1.22 -11.29
CA ALA A 202 -3.48 -1.52 -10.84
C ALA A 202 -4.53 -0.83 -11.74
N PRO A 203 -5.57 -1.55 -12.22
CA PRO A 203 -6.55 -1.02 -13.17
C PRO A 203 -7.67 -0.19 -12.51
N TRP A 204 -7.80 -0.22 -11.19
CA TRP A 204 -8.83 0.51 -10.44
C TRP A 204 -8.39 1.95 -10.11
N PRO A 205 -9.35 2.82 -9.70
CA PRO A 205 -9.04 4.19 -9.30
C PRO A 205 -8.00 4.29 -8.18
N GLN A 206 -7.08 5.25 -8.30
CA GLN A 206 -5.99 5.46 -7.35
C GLN A 206 -5.91 6.92 -6.88
N MET A 207 -5.64 7.13 -5.58
CA MET A 207 -5.33 8.44 -5.00
C MET A 207 -3.94 8.42 -4.39
N TYR A 208 -3.06 9.33 -4.83
CA TYR A 208 -1.70 9.49 -4.31
C TYR A 208 -1.62 10.69 -3.38
N LEU A 209 -1.36 10.45 -2.10
CA LEU A 209 -1.16 11.46 -1.06
C LEU A 209 0.34 11.56 -0.76
N TYR A 210 0.91 12.76 -0.88
CA TYR A 210 2.34 12.98 -0.67
C TYR A 210 2.63 14.40 -0.18
N SER A 211 3.90 14.69 0.10
CA SER A 211 4.36 16.01 0.53
C SER A 211 5.70 16.34 -0.10
N ARG A 212 5.88 17.59 -0.58
CA ARG A 212 7.19 18.10 -1.01
C ARG A 212 8.24 18.10 0.09
N ALA A 213 7.84 18.18 1.36
CA ALA A 213 8.74 18.09 2.51
C ALA A 213 9.15 16.65 2.86
N ASP A 214 8.64 15.64 2.15
CA ASP A 214 9.05 14.26 2.35
C ASP A 214 10.53 14.06 1.96
N ARG A 215 11.33 13.72 2.98
CA ARG A 215 12.78 13.51 2.88
C ARG A 215 13.16 12.06 2.59
N VAL A 216 12.20 11.14 2.56
CA VAL A 216 12.34 9.68 2.40
C VAL A 216 11.74 9.20 1.08
N ILE A 217 10.72 9.84 0.54
CA ILE A 217 10.22 9.60 -0.82
C ILE A 217 10.12 10.95 -1.52
N ARG A 218 10.83 11.10 -2.64
CA ARG A 218 10.82 12.38 -3.36
C ARG A 218 9.46 12.53 -4.04
N TYR A 219 8.79 13.65 -3.82
CA TYR A 219 7.51 13.95 -4.47
C TYR A 219 7.55 13.78 -6.01
N ARG A 220 8.69 14.09 -6.65
CA ARG A 220 8.90 13.91 -8.10
C ARG A 220 8.75 12.47 -8.56
N ASP A 221 9.11 11.49 -7.74
CA ASP A 221 8.91 10.08 -8.07
C ASP A 221 7.42 9.72 -8.10
N VAL A 222 6.66 10.28 -7.15
CA VAL A 222 5.20 10.13 -7.07
C VAL A 222 4.52 10.82 -8.25
N GLU A 223 4.88 12.08 -8.53
CA GLU A 223 4.33 12.83 -9.67
C GLU A 223 4.63 12.15 -11.01
N LYS A 224 5.82 11.57 -11.17
CA LYS A 224 6.18 10.79 -12.36
C LYS A 224 5.31 9.54 -12.49
N MET A 225 5.06 8.81 -11.41
CA MET A 225 4.13 7.67 -11.39
C MET A 225 2.73 8.12 -11.82
N VAL A 226 2.17 9.11 -11.14
CA VAL A 226 0.84 9.66 -11.45
C VAL A 226 0.73 10.07 -12.91
N LYS A 227 1.73 10.75 -13.47
CA LYS A 227 1.77 11.14 -14.87
C LYS A 227 1.67 9.94 -15.81
N VAL A 228 2.51 8.91 -15.62
CA VAL A 228 2.50 7.70 -16.45
C VAL A 228 1.18 6.96 -16.35
N LEU A 229 0.59 6.86 -15.15
CA LEU A 229 -0.70 6.19 -14.97
C LEU A 229 -1.84 6.93 -15.68
N ARG A 230 -1.84 8.26 -15.64
CA ARG A 230 -2.80 9.09 -16.38
C ARG A 230 -2.63 8.96 -17.90
N GLU A 231 -1.38 8.92 -18.39
CA GLU A 231 -1.08 8.69 -19.81
C GLU A 231 -1.55 7.31 -20.29
N LYS A 232 -1.61 6.33 -19.38
CA LYS A 232 -2.21 5.00 -19.62
C LYS A 232 -3.74 4.99 -19.53
N GLY A 233 -4.39 6.14 -19.32
CA GLY A 233 -5.85 6.26 -19.24
C GLY A 233 -6.46 5.82 -17.91
N LEU A 234 -5.66 5.67 -16.85
CA LEU A 234 -6.17 5.28 -15.53
C LEU A 234 -6.72 6.48 -14.75
N THR A 235 -7.77 6.22 -13.97
CA THR A 235 -8.36 7.20 -13.04
C THR A 235 -7.42 7.41 -11.84
N VAL A 236 -6.57 8.44 -11.93
CA VAL A 236 -5.59 8.75 -10.88
C VAL A 236 -5.70 10.20 -10.42
N GLU A 237 -5.98 10.38 -9.13
CA GLU A 237 -5.87 11.67 -8.46
C GLU A 237 -4.65 11.73 -7.55
N SER A 238 -4.19 12.94 -7.27
CA SER A 238 -3.02 13.15 -6.44
C SER A 238 -3.13 14.45 -5.67
N PHE A 239 -2.61 14.46 -4.45
CA PHE A 239 -2.64 15.63 -3.58
C PHE A 239 -1.33 15.79 -2.83
N ASP A 240 -0.81 17.02 -2.86
CA ASP A 240 0.44 17.42 -2.24
C ASP A 240 0.14 18.26 -0.99
N PHE A 241 0.48 17.74 0.18
CA PHE A 241 0.33 18.43 1.45
C PHE A 241 1.43 19.46 1.71
N ILE A 242 2.47 19.52 0.88
CA ILE A 242 3.58 20.49 0.88
C ILE A 242 4.53 20.37 2.08
N THR A 243 4.02 20.36 3.32
CA THR A 243 4.79 20.54 4.56
C THR A 243 5.00 19.28 5.42
N PRO A 244 4.08 18.28 5.47
CA PRO A 244 4.28 17.15 6.37
C PRO A 244 5.49 16.30 6.02
N ALA A 245 6.07 15.67 7.05
CA ALA A 245 7.13 14.70 6.86
C ALA A 245 6.59 13.35 6.32
N HIS A 246 7.51 12.45 5.94
CA HIS A 246 7.19 11.10 5.47
C HIS A 246 6.20 10.37 6.39
N VAL A 247 5.09 9.85 5.83
CA VAL A 247 4.04 9.10 6.54
C VAL A 247 3.51 9.84 7.78
N SER A 248 3.58 11.17 7.75
CA SER A 248 3.08 12.04 8.81
C SER A 248 1.91 12.89 8.33
N LEU A 249 1.39 12.63 7.12
CA LEU A 249 0.31 13.41 6.50
C LEU A 249 -0.92 13.48 7.42
N TYR A 250 -1.38 12.33 7.92
CA TYR A 250 -2.52 12.26 8.84
C TYR A 250 -2.21 12.90 10.21
N ARG A 251 -0.97 12.79 10.71
CA ARG A 251 -0.59 13.41 11.98
C ARG A 251 -0.65 14.94 11.88
N ASP A 252 -0.14 15.50 10.79
CA ASP A 252 0.04 16.94 10.63
C ASP A 252 -1.22 17.62 10.03
N CYS A 253 -2.03 16.88 9.27
CA CYS A 253 -3.24 17.37 8.61
C CYS A 253 -4.42 16.39 8.76
N PRO A 254 -4.87 16.08 9.99
CA PRO A 254 -5.81 14.98 10.26
C PRO A 254 -7.16 15.13 9.55
N GLU A 255 -7.75 16.32 9.54
CA GLU A 255 -9.06 16.57 8.95
C GLU A 255 -9.04 16.47 7.43
N ASP A 256 -8.11 17.16 6.77
CA ASP A 256 -7.98 17.12 5.30
C ASP A 256 -7.61 15.71 4.81
N TYR A 257 -6.70 15.03 5.51
CA TYR A 257 -6.34 13.64 5.22
C TYR A 257 -7.55 12.71 5.32
N SER A 258 -8.27 12.75 6.46
CA SER A 258 -9.40 11.86 6.70
C SER A 258 -10.56 12.14 5.75
N SER A 259 -10.85 13.42 5.50
CA SER A 259 -11.90 13.83 4.55
C SER A 259 -11.63 13.30 3.15
N ARG A 260 -10.38 13.41 2.67
CA ARG A 260 -9.97 12.86 1.36
C ARG A 260 -10.13 11.35 1.31
N CYS A 261 -9.64 10.62 2.33
CA CYS A 261 -9.79 9.17 2.39
C CYS A 261 -11.26 8.73 2.37
N ARG A 262 -12.11 9.36 3.20
CA ARG A 262 -13.56 9.06 3.26
C ARG A 262 -14.26 9.37 1.93
N THR A 263 -14.03 10.55 1.38
CA THR A 263 -14.61 10.96 0.10
C THR A 263 -14.20 10.02 -1.04
N PHE A 264 -12.92 9.62 -1.06
CA PHE A 264 -12.40 8.76 -2.10
C PHE A 264 -13.00 7.35 -2.04
N VAL A 265 -13.06 6.74 -0.84
CA VAL A 265 -13.65 5.39 -0.71
C VAL A 265 -15.13 5.40 -1.08
N THR A 266 -15.91 6.39 -0.63
CA THR A 266 -17.34 6.50 -0.99
C THR A 266 -17.52 6.64 -2.50
N ARG A 267 -16.71 7.48 -3.16
CA ARG A 267 -16.79 7.65 -4.62
C ARG A 267 -16.45 6.37 -5.38
N CYS A 268 -15.42 5.64 -4.94
CA CYS A 268 -15.05 4.35 -5.53
C CYS A 268 -16.16 3.30 -5.38
N MET A 269 -16.84 3.28 -4.23
CA MET A 269 -17.99 2.40 -3.99
C MET A 269 -19.15 2.71 -4.93
N SER A 270 -19.57 3.97 -5.02
CA SER A 270 -20.67 4.37 -5.92
C SER A 270 -20.38 4.05 -7.39
N SER A 271 -19.15 4.32 -7.86
CA SER A 271 -18.74 4.00 -9.24
C SER A 271 -18.75 2.49 -9.53
N SER A 272 -18.44 1.67 -8.53
CA SER A 272 -18.46 0.21 -8.65
C SER A 272 -19.89 -0.32 -8.79
N GLU A 273 -20.81 0.16 -7.97
CA GLU A 273 -22.23 -0.21 -8.01
C GLU A 273 -22.89 0.13 -9.35
N GLU A 274 -22.62 1.32 -9.89
CA GLU A 274 -23.09 1.70 -11.23
C GLU A 274 -22.58 0.76 -12.32
N THR A 275 -21.30 0.36 -12.22
CA THR A 275 -20.67 -0.55 -13.18
C THR A 275 -21.27 -1.95 -13.10
N MET A 276 -21.50 -2.47 -11.89
CA MET A 276 -22.15 -3.77 -11.69
C MET A 276 -23.60 -3.76 -12.20
N THR A 277 -24.33 -2.67 -11.95
CA THR A 277 -25.72 -2.51 -12.40
C THR A 277 -25.81 -2.50 -13.93
N LYS A 278 -24.92 -1.77 -14.62
CA LYS A 278 -24.86 -1.75 -16.09
C LYS A 278 -24.53 -3.12 -16.67
N LYS A 279 -23.59 -3.87 -16.09
CA LYS A 279 -23.27 -5.24 -16.53
C LYS A 279 -24.45 -6.21 -16.37
N ARG A 280 -25.20 -6.12 -15.26
CA ARG A 280 -26.40 -6.97 -15.05
C ARG A 280 -27.48 -6.71 -16.09
N LEU A 281 -27.72 -5.45 -16.45
CA LEU A 281 -28.70 -5.07 -17.46
C LEU A 281 -28.32 -5.53 -18.88
N GLN A 282 -27.02 -5.58 -19.21
CA GLN A 282 -26.55 -6.05 -20.51
C GLN A 282 -26.60 -7.58 -20.69
N VAL A 283 -26.58 -8.36 -19.61
CA VAL A 283 -26.65 -9.84 -19.66
C VAL A 283 -28.10 -10.33 -19.75
N GLN A 284 -29.09 -9.47 -19.48
CA GLN A 284 -30.52 -9.77 -19.57
C GLN A 284 -31.14 -9.45 -20.95
N HIS A 285 -30.34 -8.95 -21.89
CA HIS A 285 -30.70 -8.70 -23.29
C HIS A 285 -29.86 -9.59 -24.22
#